data_AF-A0A0C4DVI8-F1
#
_entry.id   AF-A0A0C4DVI8-F1
#
_cell.length_a   1.000
_cell.length_b   1.000
_cell.length_c   1.000
_cell.angle_alpha   90.00
_cell.angle_beta   90.00
_cell.angle_gamma   90.00
#
_symmetry.space_group_name_H-M   'P 1'
#
loop_
_entity.id
_entity.type
_entity.pdbx_description
1 polymer ?
#
loop_
_entity_poly.entity_id
_entity_poly.type
_entity_poly.pdbx_seq_one_letter_code
_entity_poly.pdbx_strand_id
1 'polypeptide(L)'
;MANAWLRSLRKTELIELAEHIGLKNYDGLRKDLEATLDEYLTENSDRFAADPKLSPFYTQPARTRGLGSPIKREAPELKIAKRRQIKVPDEVVGSM
;
A
#
# COMPACT_ATOMS: atom_id res chain seq x y z
N MET A 1 -13.64 7.26 12.21
CA MET A 1 -14.12 6.34 11.15
C MET A 1 -12.87 5.71 10.57
N ALA A 2 -12.61 4.43 10.84
CA ALA A 2 -11.29 3.83 10.59
C ALA A 2 -10.90 3.80 9.10
N ASN A 3 -9.60 3.95 8.82
CA ASN A 3 -9.03 3.90 7.48
C ASN A 3 -9.43 2.63 6.71
N ALA A 4 -9.71 2.77 5.41
CA ALA A 4 -10.12 1.67 4.53
C ALA A 4 -9.07 0.55 4.46
N TRP A 5 -7.79 0.87 4.60
CA TRP A 5 -6.73 -0.13 4.63
C TRP A 5 -6.83 -1.02 5.87
N LEU A 6 -6.99 -0.43 7.07
CA LEU A 6 -7.18 -1.19 8.31
C LEU A 6 -8.40 -2.12 8.22
N ARG A 7 -9.49 -1.63 7.63
CA ARG A 7 -10.72 -2.42 7.41
C ARG A 7 -10.52 -3.60 6.45
N SER A 8 -9.55 -3.52 5.55
CA SER A 8 -9.23 -4.58 4.58
C SER A 8 -8.40 -5.72 5.20
N LEU A 9 -7.70 -5.46 6.31
CA LEU A 9 -6.85 -6.43 7.00
C LEU A 9 -7.67 -7.47 7.77
N ARG A 10 -7.08 -8.65 7.94
CA ARG A 10 -7.68 -9.70 8.78
C ARG A 10 -7.42 -9.41 10.26
N LYS A 11 -8.23 -10.01 11.15
CA LYS A 11 -8.05 -9.90 12.61
C LYS A 11 -6.61 -10.24 13.04
N THR A 12 -6.01 -11.28 12.45
CA THR A 12 -4.61 -11.67 12.72
C THR A 12 -3.64 -10.56 12.36
N GLU A 13 -3.76 -9.97 11.16
CA GLU A 13 -2.87 -8.89 10.73
C GLU A 13 -3.02 -7.63 11.59
N LEU A 14 -4.25 -7.31 12.02
CA LEU A 14 -4.50 -6.20 12.95
C LEU A 14 -3.82 -6.44 14.31
N ILE A 15 -3.86 -7.68 14.82
CA ILE A 15 -3.17 -8.06 16.06
C ILE A 15 -1.66 -7.97 15.88
N GLU A 16 -1.11 -8.49 14.78
CA GLU A 16 0.32 -8.40 14.49
C GLU A 16 0.80 -6.94 14.41
N LEU A 17 0.00 -6.05 13.81
CA LEU A 17 0.30 -4.62 13.78
C LEU A 17 0.27 -4.00 15.18
N ALA A 18 -0.74 -4.34 15.99
CA ALA A 18 -0.83 -3.89 17.37
C ALA A 18 0.37 -4.34 18.20
N GLU A 19 0.80 -5.59 18.07
CA GLU A 19 1.99 -6.10 18.74
C GLU A 19 3.26 -5.42 18.24
N HIS A 20 3.37 -5.20 16.92
CA HIS A 20 4.52 -4.56 16.28
C HIS A 20 4.71 -3.11 16.75
N ILE A 21 3.64 -2.34 16.90
CA ILE A 21 3.70 -0.95 17.39
C ILE A 21 3.63 -0.85 18.92
N GLY A 22 3.51 -1.98 19.63
CA GLY A 22 3.43 -2.03 21.09
C GLY A 22 2.10 -1.54 21.68
N LEU A 23 1.01 -1.59 20.91
CA LEU A 23 -0.33 -1.22 21.36
C LEU A 23 -0.86 -2.26 22.35
N LYS A 24 -0.84 -1.91 23.64
CA LYS A 24 -1.25 -2.78 24.75
C LYS A 24 -2.55 -2.27 25.39
N ASN A 25 -3.68 -2.32 24.67
CA ASN A 25 -5.01 -2.16 25.27
C ASN A 25 -6.16 -2.45 24.29
N TYR A 26 -6.06 -3.47 23.44
CA TYR A 26 -7.14 -3.78 22.50
C TYR A 26 -8.07 -4.84 23.09
N ASP A 27 -9.37 -4.57 23.16
CA ASP A 27 -10.40 -5.43 23.80
C ASP A 27 -10.72 -6.70 23.00
N GLY A 28 -9.84 -7.12 22.08
CA GLY A 28 -9.98 -8.31 21.23
C GLY A 28 -11.10 -8.24 20.18
N LEU A 29 -11.92 -7.19 20.19
CA LEU A 29 -12.96 -6.90 19.21
C LEU A 29 -12.36 -6.23 17.97
N ARG A 30 -12.56 -6.86 16.80
CA ARG A 30 -11.97 -6.40 15.52
C ARG A 30 -12.29 -4.94 15.20
N LYS A 31 -13.55 -4.55 15.32
CA LYS A 31 -14.02 -3.19 15.02
C LYS A 31 -13.39 -2.13 15.93
N ASP A 32 -13.07 -2.53 17.16
CA ASP A 32 -12.46 -1.67 18.17
C ASP A 32 -10.98 -1.48 17.86
N LEU A 33 -10.30 -2.61 17.58
CA LEU A 33 -8.90 -2.64 17.18
C LEU A 33 -8.61 -1.80 15.92
N GLU A 34 -9.50 -1.84 14.92
CA GLU A 34 -9.40 -0.98 13.72
C GLU A 34 -9.43 0.51 14.08
N ALA A 35 -10.29 0.93 15.03
CA ALA A 35 -10.40 2.31 15.47
C ALA A 35 -9.21 2.74 16.35
N THR A 36 -8.82 1.91 17.32
CA THR A 36 -7.66 2.19 18.18
C THR A 36 -6.37 2.28 17.38
N LEU A 37 -6.18 1.41 16.39
CA LEU A 37 -5.02 1.49 15.49
C LEU A 37 -5.03 2.78 14.67
N ASP A 38 -6.19 3.17 14.14
CA ASP A 38 -6.34 4.40 13.35
C ASP A 38 -5.95 5.64 14.16
N GLU A 39 -6.44 5.76 15.40
CA GLU A 39 -6.09 6.85 16.32
C GLU A 39 -4.60 6.82 16.68
N TYR A 40 -4.08 5.67 17.11
CA TYR A 40 -2.69 5.55 17.56
C TYR A 40 -1.68 5.84 16.44
N LEU A 41 -1.96 5.37 15.22
CA LEU A 41 -1.13 5.65 14.04
C LEU A 41 -1.21 7.10 13.60
N THR A 42 -2.35 7.77 13.81
CA THR A 42 -2.51 9.20 13.51
C THR A 42 -1.74 10.06 14.52
N GLU A 43 -1.86 9.76 15.81
CA GLU A 43 -1.16 10.45 16.90
C GLU A 43 0.36 10.30 16.82
N ASN A 44 0.84 9.13 16.39
CA ASN A 44 2.26 8.80 16.31
C ASN A 44 2.74 8.77 14.85
N SER A 45 2.09 9.54 13.97
CA SER A 45 2.36 9.55 12.53
C SER A 45 3.82 9.86 12.21
N ASP A 46 4.47 10.78 12.91
CA ASP A 46 5.88 11.10 12.71
C ASP A 46 6.82 9.91 12.95
N ARG A 47 6.46 9.02 13.90
CA ARG A 47 7.27 7.86 14.27
C ARG A 47 7.04 6.68 13.34
N PHE A 48 5.80 6.48 12.92
CA PHE A 48 5.37 5.31 12.17
C PHE A 48 5.32 5.55 10.65
N ALA A 49 5.37 6.79 10.18
CA ALA A 49 5.45 7.12 8.75
C ALA A 49 6.71 6.56 8.09
N ALA A 50 7.79 6.36 8.85
CA ALA A 50 9.02 5.74 8.37
C ALA A 50 8.95 4.19 8.35
N ASP A 51 7.90 3.58 8.92
CA ASP A 51 7.77 2.13 8.99
C ASP A 51 7.22 1.56 7.66
N PRO A 52 7.94 0.66 6.97
CA PRO A 52 7.48 0.07 5.72
C PRO A 52 6.21 -0.77 5.86
N LYS A 53 5.90 -1.34 7.03
CA LYS A 53 4.65 -2.09 7.25
C LYS A 53 3.43 -1.17 7.31
N LEU A 54 3.62 0.06 7.77
CA LEU A 54 2.57 1.07 7.93
C LEU A 54 2.56 2.05 6.76
N SER A 55 3.54 1.97 5.86
CA SER A 55 3.58 2.72 4.61
C SER A 55 2.23 2.71 3.86
N PRO A 56 1.51 1.57 3.69
CA PRO A 56 0.20 1.58 3.05
C PRO A 56 -0.84 2.45 3.77
N PHE A 57 -0.82 2.49 5.10
CA PHE A 57 -1.72 3.32 5.92
C PHE A 57 -1.54 4.82 5.62
N TYR A 58 -0.29 5.29 5.54
CA TYR A 58 0.04 6.69 5.30
C TYR A 58 0.04 7.09 3.82
N THR A 59 0.26 6.13 2.90
CA THR A 59 0.27 6.40 1.46
C THR A 59 -1.11 6.34 0.81
N GLN A 60 -2.14 5.79 1.48
CA GLN A 60 -3.50 5.84 0.93
C GLN A 60 -4.05 7.27 1.03
N PRO A 61 -4.27 7.97 -0.09
CA PRO A 61 -5.07 9.18 -0.07
C PRO A 61 -6.53 8.73 0.11
N ALA A 62 -7.17 9.14 1.20
CA ALA A 62 -8.61 9.01 1.37
C ALA A 62 -9.32 9.60 0.14
N ARG A 63 -9.73 8.73 -0.79
CA ARG A 63 -10.39 9.06 -2.05
C ARG A 63 -9.56 9.92 -3.03
N THR A 64 -8.68 9.29 -3.81
CA THR A 64 -8.63 9.66 -5.25
C THR A 64 -9.91 9.17 -5.91
N ARG A 65 -10.92 10.03 -5.82
CA ARG A 65 -12.16 9.97 -6.59
C ARG A 65 -11.80 9.94 -8.08
N GLY A 66 -12.07 8.82 -8.74
CA GLY A 66 -12.31 8.76 -10.17
C GLY A 66 -11.06 8.83 -11.08
N LEU A 67 -11.03 7.93 -12.07
CA LEU A 67 -10.23 8.02 -13.28
C LEU A 67 -8.70 8.03 -13.11
N GLY A 68 -8.12 6.86 -12.89
CA GLY A 68 -6.68 6.66 -13.11
C GLY A 68 -6.19 5.37 -12.48
N SER A 69 -5.69 4.46 -13.31
CA SER A 69 -5.10 3.17 -12.97
C SER A 69 -4.27 3.14 -11.68
N PRO A 70 -4.13 1.96 -11.02
CA PRO A 70 -3.29 1.80 -9.83
C PRO A 70 -1.84 2.13 -10.18
N ILE A 71 -1.45 3.38 -9.96
CA ILE A 71 -0.08 3.84 -10.09
C ILE A 71 0.66 3.27 -8.90
N LYS A 72 1.24 2.10 -9.16
CA LYS A 72 2.52 1.61 -8.67
C LYS A 72 3.15 2.53 -7.64
N ARG A 73 3.29 1.98 -6.43
CA ARG A 73 4.30 2.33 -5.43
C ARG A 73 5.56 2.87 -6.10
N GLU A 74 5.79 4.16 -5.96
CA GLU A 74 7.07 4.78 -6.28
C GLU A 74 8.05 4.32 -5.20
N ALA A 75 8.74 3.22 -5.47
CA ALA A 75 10.08 3.02 -4.94
C ALA A 75 10.96 4.16 -5.49
N PRO A 76 11.96 4.66 -4.75
CA PRO A 76 12.78 5.78 -5.20
C PRO A 76 13.39 5.48 -6.57
N GLU A 77 13.19 6.44 -7.46
CA GLU A 77 13.50 6.43 -8.87
C GLU A 77 14.99 6.18 -9.14
N LEU A 78 15.36 4.94 -9.45
CA LEU A 78 16.58 4.62 -10.19
C LEU A 78 16.21 4.32 -11.64
N LYS A 79 16.03 5.42 -12.38
CA LYS A 79 16.24 5.63 -13.83
C LYS A 79 16.01 4.40 -14.74
N ILE A 80 14.83 4.41 -15.38
CA ILE A 80 14.64 4.42 -16.85
C ILE A 80 15.70 3.60 -17.62
N ALA A 81 15.36 2.46 -18.23
CA ALA A 81 14.69 2.49 -19.52
C ALA A 81 13.91 1.18 -19.78
N LYS A 82 12.64 1.36 -20.15
CA LYS A 82 11.76 0.29 -20.64
C LYS A 82 11.32 0.66 -22.04
N ARG A 83 11.72 -0.12 -23.04
CA ARG A 83 10.98 -0.21 -24.31
C ARG A 83 10.40 -1.63 -24.42
N ARG A 84 9.08 -1.69 -24.29
CA ARG A 84 8.15 -2.73 -24.79
C ARG A 84 7.69 -2.24 -26.18
N GLN A 85 7.27 -2.98 -27.20
CA GLN A 85 6.77 -4.35 -27.39
C GLN A 85 6.39 -4.50 -28.90
N ILE A 86 6.19 -5.74 -29.41
CA ILE A 86 5.33 -6.22 -30.55
C ILE A 86 5.60 -5.70 -32.01
N LYS A 87 5.41 -6.40 -33.16
CA LYS A 87 4.97 -7.76 -33.59
C LYS A 87 4.93 -7.78 -35.15
N VAL A 88 5.67 -8.71 -35.79
CA VAL A 88 5.52 -9.40 -37.14
C VAL A 88 5.70 -8.60 -38.47
N PRO A 89 5.79 -9.28 -39.65
CA PRO A 89 7.02 -9.60 -40.39
C PRO A 89 7.10 -8.89 -41.76
N ASP A 90 8.28 -8.75 -42.32
CA ASP A 90 8.48 -8.76 -43.79
C ASP A 90 9.97 -8.97 -44.06
N GLU A 91 10.34 -10.16 -44.54
CA GLU A 91 11.65 -10.37 -45.17
C GLU A 91 11.36 -10.98 -46.55
N VAL A 92 11.04 -10.10 -47.50
CA VAL A 92 11.23 -10.36 -48.92
C VAL A 92 12.54 -9.69 -49.36
N VAL A 93 13.62 -10.46 -49.35
CA VAL A 93 14.85 -10.33 -50.17
C VAL A 93 15.44 -11.74 -50.19
N GLY A 94 15.84 -12.39 -51.28
CA GLY A 94 16.09 -12.01 -52.65
C GLY A 94 17.15 -13.00 -53.19
N SER A 95 16.99 -13.41 -54.45
CA SER A 95 18.08 -13.78 -55.38
C SER A 95 19.01 -14.96 -55.08
N MET A 96 18.85 -16.05 -55.84
CA MET A 96 19.86 -16.54 -56.79
C MET A 96 19.22 -17.44 -57.85
#